data_AF-A0A4U9UD97-F1
#
_entry.id   AF-A0A4U9UD97-F1
#
_cell.length_a   1.000
_cell.length_b   1.000
_cell.length_c   1.000
_cell.angle_alpha   90.00
_cell.angle_beta   90.00
_cell.angle_gamma   90.00
#
_symmetry.space_group_name_H-M   'P 1'
#
loop_
_entity.id
_entity.type
_entity.pdbx_description
1 polymer ?
#
loop_
_entity_poly.entity_id
_entity_poly.type
_entity_poly.pdbx_seq_one_letter_code
_entity_poly.pdbx_strand_id
1 'polypeptide(L)'
;MGPLQYLLMPTAKITGIESPQVLQPDTANFFALAWQARHFMADKLGKPIDDAAISLAINSEYGRTQNQLHIHISCLQPAVKTRLAQLQGDFSESWQPLPGGLLGHDYLARRASAAELKQLGAFRLLAQGDEGARESMGSYGMAMTALPGGDFLLLAVKRNLWQLNLASAEEIQDHSCQVLQ
;
A
#
# COMPACT_ATOMS: atom_id res chain seq x y z
N MET A 1 1.83 0.71 17.32
CA MET A 1 2.69 -0.46 17.07
C MET A 1 1.96 -1.71 17.52
N GLY A 2 1.71 -2.64 16.60
CA GLY A 2 1.09 -3.93 16.91
C GLY A 2 2.10 -5.08 17.00
N PRO A 3 1.68 -6.25 17.52
CA PRO A 3 2.56 -7.40 17.76
C PRO A 3 3.27 -7.94 16.51
N LEU A 4 2.69 -7.74 15.33
CA LEU A 4 3.19 -8.26 14.05
C LEU A 4 3.53 -7.13 13.05
N GLN A 5 3.64 -5.88 13.49
CA GLN A 5 3.96 -4.77 12.60
C GLN A 5 5.47 -4.68 12.37
N TYR A 6 5.88 -4.60 11.11
CA TYR A 6 7.24 -4.33 10.69
C TYR A 6 7.30 -3.11 9.79
N LEU A 7 8.48 -2.48 9.71
CA LEU A 7 8.75 -1.39 8.78
C LEU A 7 9.88 -1.80 7.84
N LEU A 8 9.68 -1.56 6.54
CA LEU A 8 10.78 -1.55 5.59
C LEU A 8 11.21 -0.11 5.32
N MET A 9 12.52 0.16 5.45
CA MET A 9 13.10 1.48 5.22
C MET A 9 14.36 1.38 4.36
N PRO A 10 14.63 2.34 3.47
CA PRO A 10 15.91 2.43 2.78
C PRO A 10 17.01 2.83 3.77
N THR A 11 18.22 2.35 3.51
CA THR A 11 19.44 2.80 4.22
C THR A 11 19.90 4.17 3.74
N ALA A 12 19.56 4.54 2.51
CA ALA A 12 19.72 5.90 2.00
C ALA A 12 18.63 6.84 2.57
N LYS A 13 18.96 8.13 2.65
CA LYS A 13 17.99 9.16 3.06
C LYS A 13 17.01 9.44 1.93
N ILE A 14 15.83 8.84 2.02
CA ILE A 14 14.67 9.08 1.15
C ILE A 14 13.56 9.51 2.08
N THR A 15 12.93 10.66 1.88
CA THR A 15 12.00 11.24 2.86
C THR A 15 10.65 10.54 2.90
N GLY A 16 10.17 10.06 1.76
CA GLY A 16 8.86 9.44 1.61
C GLY A 16 8.43 9.32 0.16
N ILE A 17 7.12 9.11 -0.06
CA ILE A 17 6.51 8.99 -1.39
C ILE A 17 6.65 10.26 -2.25
N GLU A 18 6.79 11.43 -1.64
CA GLU A 18 7.04 12.71 -2.32
C GLU A 18 8.46 12.83 -2.91
N SER A 19 9.40 11.99 -2.47
CA SER A 19 10.78 12.09 -2.92
C SER A 19 10.88 11.75 -4.41
N PRO A 20 11.49 12.60 -5.25
CA PRO A 20 11.66 12.30 -6.67
C PRO A 20 12.54 11.08 -6.93
N GLN A 21 13.28 10.62 -5.92
CA GLN A 21 14.07 9.39 -5.96
C GLN A 21 13.18 8.16 -6.18
N VAL A 22 11.99 8.08 -5.59
CA VAL A 22 11.10 6.91 -5.74
C VAL A 22 10.60 6.69 -7.17
N LEU A 23 10.79 7.69 -8.04
CA LEU A 23 10.44 7.64 -9.45
C LEU A 23 11.63 7.35 -10.38
N GLN A 24 12.86 7.31 -9.86
CA GLN A 24 14.04 6.99 -10.65
C GLN A 24 14.06 5.50 -11.00
N PRO A 25 14.43 5.11 -12.23
CA PRO A 25 14.37 3.72 -12.69
C PRO A 25 15.28 2.76 -11.91
N ASP A 26 16.40 3.26 -11.40
CA ASP A 26 17.40 2.54 -10.62
C ASP A 26 17.05 2.43 -9.12
N THR A 27 16.06 3.19 -8.64
CA THR A 27 15.61 3.10 -7.25
C THR A 27 14.92 1.77 -6.99
N ALA A 28 15.30 1.14 -5.87
CA ALA A 28 14.79 -0.15 -5.44
C ALA A 28 13.26 -0.15 -5.31
N ASN A 29 12.65 -1.28 -5.68
CA ASN A 29 11.21 -1.46 -5.52
C ASN A 29 10.85 -1.78 -4.07
N PHE A 30 10.65 -0.74 -3.27
CA PHE A 30 10.39 -0.88 -1.84
C PHE A 30 9.14 -1.72 -1.53
N PHE A 31 8.07 -1.62 -2.32
CA PHE A 31 6.87 -2.46 -2.14
C PHE A 31 7.17 -3.94 -2.39
N ALA A 32 7.91 -4.28 -3.45
CA ALA A 32 8.29 -5.67 -3.71
C ALA A 32 9.25 -6.22 -2.64
N LEU A 33 10.18 -5.40 -2.14
CA LEU A 33 11.06 -5.79 -1.03
C LEU A 33 10.27 -5.98 0.27
N ALA A 34 9.29 -5.12 0.55
CA ALA A 34 8.45 -5.21 1.74
C ALA A 34 7.54 -6.45 1.66
N TRP A 35 7.05 -6.78 0.47
CA TRP A 35 6.32 -8.03 0.23
C TRP A 35 7.18 -9.26 0.52
N GLN A 36 8.45 -9.26 0.10
CA GLN A 36 9.38 -10.35 0.44
C GLN A 36 9.64 -10.42 1.95
N ALA A 37 9.75 -9.27 2.61
CA ALA A 37 9.98 -9.17 4.06
C ALA A 37 8.78 -9.56 4.93
N ARG A 38 7.58 -9.78 4.35
CA ARG A 38 6.37 -10.15 5.12
C ARG A 38 6.53 -11.44 5.92
N HIS A 39 7.48 -12.32 5.54
CA HIS A 39 7.78 -13.55 6.29
C HIS A 39 8.16 -13.28 7.75
N PHE A 40 8.75 -12.12 8.07
CA PHE A 40 9.04 -11.75 9.46
C PHE A 40 7.78 -11.71 10.34
N MET A 41 6.60 -11.42 9.78
CA MET A 41 5.34 -11.52 10.51
C MET A 41 5.03 -12.97 10.89
N ALA A 42 5.19 -13.91 9.94
CA ALA A 42 4.94 -15.33 10.14
C ALA A 42 5.95 -15.95 11.12
N ASP A 43 7.22 -15.59 11.01
CA ASP A 43 8.27 -16.01 11.93
C ASP A 43 7.97 -15.56 13.36
N LYS A 44 7.51 -14.31 13.52
CA LYS A 44 7.12 -13.76 14.82
C LYS A 44 5.87 -14.44 15.39
N LEU A 45 4.90 -14.76 14.54
CA LEU A 45 3.66 -15.45 14.93
C LEU A 45 3.89 -16.94 15.23
N GLY A 46 4.93 -17.55 14.66
CA GLY A 46 5.25 -18.98 14.80
C GLY A 46 4.39 -19.89 13.92
N LYS A 47 3.65 -19.34 12.95
CA LYS A 47 2.85 -20.09 11.96
C LYS A 47 2.70 -19.29 10.66
N PRO A 48 2.42 -19.96 9.53
CA PRO A 48 2.12 -19.26 8.27
C PRO A 48 0.96 -18.28 8.41
N ILE A 49 1.05 -17.16 7.69
CA ILE A 49 -0.01 -16.16 7.55
C ILE A 49 -0.48 -16.20 6.10
N ASP A 50 -1.79 -16.25 5.90
CA ASP A 50 -2.39 -16.12 4.57
C ASP A 50 -2.04 -14.75 3.96
N ASP A 51 -1.50 -14.75 2.75
CA ASP A 51 -1.13 -13.53 2.02
C ASP A 51 -2.32 -12.58 1.86
N ALA A 52 -3.56 -13.10 1.77
CA ALA A 52 -4.78 -12.29 1.70
C ALA A 52 -5.13 -11.57 3.02
N ALA A 53 -4.40 -11.86 4.11
CA ALA A 53 -4.51 -11.17 5.39
C ALA A 53 -3.43 -10.08 5.59
N ILE A 54 -2.47 -9.95 4.68
CA ILE A 54 -1.34 -9.04 4.79
C ILE A 54 -1.58 -7.80 3.91
N SER A 55 -1.13 -6.65 4.39
CA SER A 55 -1.09 -5.42 3.62
C SER A 55 0.23 -4.70 3.80
N LEU A 56 0.63 -3.97 2.76
CA LEU A 56 1.71 -3.00 2.79
C LEU A 56 1.10 -1.60 2.67
N ALA A 57 1.58 -0.64 3.43
CA ALA A 57 1.10 0.74 3.34
C ALA A 57 2.24 1.75 3.47
N ILE A 58 2.10 2.90 2.79
CA ILE A 58 2.93 4.09 3.00
C ILE A 58 2.02 5.30 3.04
N ASN A 59 2.18 6.11 4.07
CA ASN A 59 1.41 7.33 4.25
C ASN A 59 1.99 8.46 3.40
N SER A 60 1.13 9.42 3.05
CA SER A 60 1.53 10.65 2.37
C SER A 60 2.49 11.48 3.22
N GLU A 61 3.01 12.58 2.64
CA GLU A 61 3.78 13.58 3.39
C GLU A 61 2.99 14.16 4.57
N TYR A 62 1.68 14.32 4.40
CA TYR A 62 0.80 14.92 5.39
C TYR A 62 0.21 13.92 6.38
N GLY A 63 0.27 12.62 6.06
CA GLY A 63 -0.27 11.54 6.87
C GLY A 63 0.74 10.90 7.83
N ARG A 64 1.94 11.45 7.98
CA ARG A 64 3.03 10.86 8.78
C ARG A 64 3.75 11.88 9.65
N THR A 65 4.57 11.38 10.57
CA THR A 65 5.40 12.20 11.47
C THR A 65 6.90 12.06 11.22
N GLN A 66 7.36 10.96 10.64
CA GLN A 66 8.76 10.73 10.30
C GLN A 66 9.07 11.15 8.85
N ASN A 67 10.21 11.82 8.66
CA ASN A 67 10.73 12.23 7.35
C ASN A 67 11.79 11.26 6.80
N GLN A 68 11.44 9.98 6.84
CA GLN A 68 12.20 8.89 6.23
C GLN A 68 11.18 7.90 5.65
N LEU A 69 11.39 7.43 4.43
CA LEU A 69 10.50 6.48 3.76
C LEU A 69 10.41 5.21 4.59
N HIS A 70 9.18 4.82 4.92
CA HIS A 70 8.89 3.58 5.60
C HIS A 70 7.61 2.96 5.05
N ILE A 71 7.67 1.68 4.71
CA ILE A 71 6.50 0.88 4.34
C ILE A 71 6.08 0.06 5.56
N HIS A 72 4.84 0.23 5.97
CA HIS A 72 4.20 -0.53 7.04
C HIS A 72 3.80 -1.90 6.52
N ILE A 73 4.33 -2.95 7.13
CA ILE A 73 4.00 -4.34 6.87
C ILE A 73 3.14 -4.81 8.03
N SER A 74 1.85 -5.07 7.78
CA SER A 74 0.91 -5.43 8.85
C SER A 74 -0.31 -6.16 8.32
N CYS A 75 -1.21 -6.56 9.22
CA CYS A 75 -2.44 -7.23 8.83
C CYS A 75 -3.44 -6.25 8.23
N LEU A 76 -4.17 -6.70 7.21
CA LEU A 76 -5.29 -5.98 6.62
C LEU A 76 -6.47 -5.97 7.59
N GLN A 77 -7.16 -4.84 7.72
CA GLN A 77 -8.33 -4.73 8.58
C GLN A 77 -9.46 -5.66 8.07
N PRO A 78 -10.19 -6.39 8.95
CA PRO A 78 -11.24 -7.32 8.53
C PRO A 78 -12.34 -6.71 7.65
N ALA A 79 -12.76 -5.48 7.97
CA ALA A 79 -13.76 -4.76 7.18
C ALA A 79 -13.26 -4.45 5.75
N VAL A 80 -11.98 -4.05 5.62
CA VAL A 80 -11.36 -3.81 4.32
C VAL A 80 -11.21 -5.11 3.54
N LYS A 81 -10.71 -6.19 4.16
CA LYS A 81 -10.61 -7.52 3.52
C LYS A 81 -11.96 -7.97 2.95
N THR A 82 -13.01 -7.84 3.76
CA THR A 82 -14.39 -8.18 3.37
C THR A 82 -14.86 -7.31 2.21
N ARG A 83 -14.63 -5.99 2.28
CA ARG A 83 -15.04 -5.06 1.23
C ARG A 83 -14.35 -5.35 -0.09
N LEU A 84 -13.05 -5.61 -0.08
CA LEU A 84 -12.29 -5.94 -1.30
C LEU A 84 -12.74 -7.27 -1.91
N ALA A 85 -13.07 -8.27 -1.09
CA ALA A 85 -13.61 -9.55 -1.57
C ALA A 85 -14.99 -9.38 -2.25
N GLN A 86 -15.84 -8.47 -1.78
CA GLN A 86 -17.15 -8.17 -2.38
C GLN A 86 -17.05 -7.51 -3.76
N LEU A 87 -15.93 -6.88 -4.09
CA LEU A 87 -15.70 -6.25 -5.39
C LEU A 87 -15.24 -7.26 -6.46
N GLN A 88 -15.17 -8.55 -6.12
CA GLN A 88 -15.06 -9.71 -7.03
C GLN A 88 -13.92 -9.67 -8.07
N GLY A 89 -12.80 -9.02 -7.79
CA GLY A 89 -11.56 -9.24 -8.54
C GLY A 89 -11.48 -8.67 -9.96
N ASP A 90 -12.53 -8.01 -10.46
CA ASP A 90 -12.53 -7.27 -11.75
C ASP A 90 -11.74 -5.95 -11.66
N PHE A 91 -10.59 -6.00 -11.01
CA PHE A 91 -9.68 -4.86 -10.92
C PHE A 91 -8.93 -4.70 -12.25
N SER A 92 -9.06 -3.51 -12.82
CA SER A 92 -8.38 -3.12 -14.05
C SER A 92 -6.87 -2.98 -13.85
N GLU A 93 -6.10 -3.18 -14.91
CA GLU A 93 -4.67 -2.82 -14.99
C GLU A 93 -4.47 -1.30 -15.19
N SER A 94 -5.54 -0.52 -15.22
CA SER A 94 -5.52 0.94 -15.16
C SER A 94 -6.08 1.40 -13.81
N TRP A 95 -5.58 2.53 -13.30
CA TRP A 95 -6.14 3.12 -12.08
C TRP A 95 -7.59 3.54 -12.30
N GLN A 96 -8.48 3.08 -11.42
CA GLN A 96 -9.90 3.43 -11.44
C GLN A 96 -10.39 3.76 -10.02
N PRO A 97 -11.39 4.64 -9.86
CA PRO A 97 -12.06 4.82 -8.59
C PRO A 97 -12.61 3.48 -8.07
N LEU A 98 -12.28 3.15 -6.83
CA LEU A 98 -12.82 2.01 -6.12
C LEU A 98 -14.27 2.34 -5.71
N PRO A 99 -15.28 1.63 -6.23
CA PRO A 99 -16.67 1.99 -5.95
C PRO A 99 -16.97 2.00 -4.45
N GLY A 100 -17.48 3.12 -3.94
CA GLY A 100 -17.80 3.31 -2.52
C GLY A 100 -16.59 3.46 -1.58
N GLY A 101 -15.36 3.50 -2.11
CA GLY A 101 -14.16 3.76 -1.34
C GLY A 101 -13.84 2.71 -0.26
N LEU A 102 -12.97 3.09 0.67
CA LEU A 102 -12.64 2.33 1.88
C LEU A 102 -12.71 3.28 3.08
N LEU A 103 -13.33 2.83 4.17
CA LEU A 103 -13.34 3.55 5.46
C LEU A 103 -13.82 5.02 5.37
N GLY A 104 -14.70 5.32 4.42
CA GLY A 104 -15.25 6.67 4.21
C GLY A 104 -14.39 7.57 3.31
N HIS A 105 -13.30 7.07 2.75
CA HIS A 105 -12.42 7.81 1.85
C HIS A 105 -12.43 7.26 0.43
N ASP A 106 -12.25 8.15 -0.54
CA ASP A 106 -12.10 7.77 -1.94
C ASP A 106 -10.74 7.14 -2.18
N TYR A 107 -10.75 5.93 -2.76
CA TYR A 107 -9.56 5.20 -3.17
C TYR A 107 -9.56 5.00 -4.68
N LEU A 108 -8.39 5.07 -5.29
CA LEU A 108 -8.13 4.47 -6.59
C LEU A 108 -7.62 3.06 -6.37
N ALA A 109 -7.96 2.15 -7.29
CA ALA A 109 -7.52 0.78 -7.29
C ALA A 109 -6.98 0.38 -8.66
N ARG A 110 -5.98 -0.50 -8.65
CA ARG A 110 -5.36 -1.05 -9.85
C ARG A 110 -4.79 -2.43 -9.57
N ARG A 111 -5.11 -3.41 -10.42
CA ARG A 111 -4.43 -4.72 -10.43
C ARG A 111 -3.03 -4.57 -11.01
N ALA A 112 -2.05 -5.22 -10.40
CA ALA A 112 -0.68 -5.30 -10.89
C ALA A 112 -0.21 -6.75 -10.80
N SER A 113 0.33 -7.28 -11.89
CA SER A 113 0.96 -8.61 -11.84
C SER A 113 2.30 -8.55 -11.09
N ALA A 114 2.77 -9.69 -10.59
CA ALA A 114 4.09 -9.77 -9.96
C ALA A 114 5.23 -9.35 -10.91
N ALA A 115 5.11 -9.68 -12.21
CA ALA A 115 6.09 -9.32 -13.22
C ALA A 115 6.12 -7.80 -13.48
N GLU A 116 4.93 -7.20 -13.63
CA GLU A 116 4.79 -5.76 -13.82
C GLU A 116 5.28 -5.00 -12.58
N LEU A 117 4.88 -5.43 -11.38
CA LEU A 117 5.35 -4.83 -10.15
C LEU A 117 6.87 -4.92 -10.07
N LYS A 118 7.48 -6.06 -10.38
CA LYS A 118 8.95 -6.21 -10.40
C LYS A 118 9.63 -5.23 -11.37
N GLN A 119 9.07 -5.03 -12.55
CA GLN A 119 9.63 -4.18 -13.60
C GLN A 119 9.44 -2.68 -13.30
N LEU A 120 8.21 -2.27 -13.00
CA LEU A 120 7.84 -0.86 -12.88
C LEU A 120 7.82 -0.40 -11.42
N GLY A 121 7.35 -1.20 -10.48
CA GLY A 121 7.22 -0.82 -9.07
C GLY A 121 6.02 0.09 -8.81
N ALA A 122 5.48 0.01 -7.59
CA ALA A 122 4.20 0.65 -7.25
C ALA A 122 4.21 2.18 -7.42
N PHE A 123 5.26 2.87 -6.98
CA PHE A 123 5.34 4.34 -7.09
C PHE A 123 5.33 4.84 -8.53
N ARG A 124 6.07 4.16 -9.42
CA ARG A 124 6.11 4.54 -10.84
C ARG A 124 4.79 4.18 -11.54
N LEU A 125 4.14 3.08 -11.15
CA LEU A 125 2.79 2.75 -11.60
C LEU A 125 1.76 3.82 -11.20
N LEU A 126 1.85 4.40 -9.99
CA LEU A 126 1.01 5.53 -9.61
C LEU A 126 1.31 6.78 -10.43
N ALA A 127 2.60 7.14 -10.54
CA ALA A 127 3.02 8.34 -11.25
C ALA A 127 2.73 8.32 -12.77
N GLN A 128 2.56 7.14 -13.37
CA GLN A 128 2.19 6.99 -14.79
C GLN A 128 0.68 6.94 -15.01
N GLY A 129 -0.11 6.80 -13.93
CA GLY A 129 -1.53 6.48 -14.00
C GLY A 129 -2.44 7.68 -14.28
N ASP A 130 -2.54 8.58 -13.31
CA ASP A 130 -3.52 9.68 -13.26
C ASP A 130 -2.89 11.02 -13.61
N GLU A 131 -3.66 11.93 -14.22
CA GLU A 131 -3.19 13.25 -14.61
C GLU A 131 -2.81 14.06 -13.36
N GLY A 132 -1.55 14.53 -13.30
CA GLY A 132 -1.05 15.27 -12.15
C GLY A 132 -0.57 14.42 -10.97
N ALA A 133 -0.69 13.08 -11.03
CA ALA A 133 -0.23 12.20 -9.95
C ALA A 133 1.29 12.28 -9.75
N ARG A 134 2.05 12.33 -10.86
CA ARG A 134 3.51 12.46 -10.84
C ARG A 134 3.96 13.73 -10.12
N GLU A 135 3.27 14.84 -10.35
CA GLU A 135 3.58 16.15 -9.78
C GLU A 135 3.11 16.27 -8.32
N SER A 136 2.16 15.42 -7.92
CA SER A 136 1.49 15.50 -6.61
C SER A 136 1.74 14.29 -5.71
N MET A 137 2.80 13.50 -5.96
CA MET A 137 3.07 12.24 -5.24
C MET A 137 2.99 12.38 -3.71
N GLY A 138 3.46 13.50 -3.14
CA GLY A 138 3.39 13.75 -1.69
C GLY A 138 1.99 13.89 -1.11
N SER A 139 0.98 14.11 -1.95
CA SER A 139 -0.43 14.12 -1.54
C SER A 139 -1.09 12.74 -1.60
N TYR A 140 -0.39 11.70 -2.04
CA TYR A 140 -0.92 10.34 -2.10
C TYR A 140 -0.34 9.49 -0.97
N GLY A 141 -1.18 8.62 -0.44
CA GLY A 141 -0.80 7.43 0.31
C GLY A 141 -1.03 6.22 -0.60
N MET A 142 -0.23 5.18 -0.42
CA MET A 142 -0.37 3.95 -1.20
C MET A 142 -0.45 2.73 -0.31
N ALA A 143 -1.23 1.74 -0.73
CA ALA A 143 -1.23 0.42 -0.13
C ALA A 143 -1.20 -0.69 -1.19
N MET A 144 -0.82 -1.88 -0.75
CA MET A 144 -0.78 -3.09 -1.56
C MET A 144 -1.26 -4.30 -0.76
N THR A 145 -2.11 -5.12 -1.37
CA THR A 145 -2.53 -6.42 -0.83
C THR A 145 -2.52 -7.48 -1.93
N ALA A 146 -2.46 -8.75 -1.56
CA ALA A 146 -2.52 -9.85 -2.51
C ALA A 146 -3.96 -10.05 -3.03
N LEU A 147 -4.07 -10.37 -4.31
CA LEU A 147 -5.29 -10.88 -4.93
C LEU A 147 -5.20 -12.41 -5.07
N PRO A 148 -6.36 -13.10 -5.17
CA PRO A 148 -6.38 -14.49 -5.60
C PRO A 148 -5.63 -14.66 -6.93
N GLY A 149 -4.84 -15.72 -7.06
CA GLY A 149 -4.07 -16.00 -8.28
C GLY A 149 -2.65 -15.41 -8.32
N GLY A 150 -2.23 -14.67 -7.29
CA GLY A 150 -0.84 -14.21 -7.13
C GLY A 150 -0.54 -12.81 -7.69
N ASP A 151 -1.56 -12.13 -8.21
CA ASP A 151 -1.49 -10.71 -8.53
C ASP A 151 -1.63 -9.84 -7.27
N PHE A 152 -1.38 -8.54 -7.42
CA PHE A 152 -1.51 -7.55 -6.37
C PHE A 152 -2.60 -6.55 -6.70
N LEU A 153 -3.29 -6.08 -5.66
CA LEU A 153 -4.11 -4.88 -5.72
C LEU A 153 -3.31 -3.71 -5.16
N LEU A 154 -3.04 -2.73 -6.00
CA LEU A 154 -2.52 -1.44 -5.59
C LEU A 154 -3.71 -0.52 -5.27
N LEU A 155 -3.60 0.18 -4.15
CA LEU A 155 -4.56 1.15 -3.67
C LEU A 155 -3.85 2.49 -3.53
N ALA A 156 -4.51 3.57 -3.94
CA ALA A 156 -4.00 4.92 -3.75
C ALA A 156 -5.10 5.82 -3.18
N VAL A 157 -4.77 6.56 -2.14
CA VAL A 157 -5.66 7.54 -1.52
C VAL A 157 -5.04 8.92 -1.67
N LYS A 158 -5.80 9.88 -2.16
CA LYS A 158 -5.34 11.27 -2.32
C LYS A 158 -5.85 12.11 -1.16
N ARG A 159 -5.01 13.01 -0.67
CA ARG A 159 -5.37 13.95 0.38
C ARG A 159 -6.60 14.75 -0.03
N ASN A 160 -7.59 14.80 0.86
CA ASN A 160 -8.82 15.55 0.68
C ASN A 160 -9.26 16.17 2.01
N LEU A 161 -9.14 17.49 2.13
CA LEU A 161 -9.46 18.20 3.37
C LEU A 161 -10.95 18.20 3.72
N TRP A 162 -11.84 18.16 2.72
CA TRP A 162 -13.28 18.10 2.95
C TRP A 162 -13.71 16.77 3.58
N GLN A 163 -12.98 15.70 3.27
CA GLN A 163 -13.16 14.37 3.86
C GLN A 163 -12.26 14.15 5.08
N LEU A 164 -11.55 15.18 5.56
CA LEU A 164 -10.54 15.08 6.64
C LEU A 164 -9.47 13.99 6.38
N ASN A 165 -9.18 13.74 5.10
CA ASN A 165 -8.29 12.68 4.66
C ASN A 165 -6.88 13.23 4.41
N LEU A 166 -5.92 12.84 5.24
CA LEU A 166 -4.49 13.18 5.10
C LEU A 166 -3.73 12.18 4.21
N ALA A 167 -4.42 11.29 3.52
CA ALA A 167 -3.85 10.21 2.72
C ALA A 167 -2.92 9.30 3.54
N SER A 168 -3.43 8.85 4.70
CA SER A 168 -2.80 7.84 5.54
C SER A 168 -3.27 6.46 5.11
N ALA A 169 -2.54 5.81 4.20
CA ALA A 169 -2.91 4.49 3.72
C ALA A 169 -2.80 3.39 4.81
N GLU A 170 -2.07 3.64 5.91
CA GLU A 170 -2.03 2.77 7.08
C GLU A 170 -3.42 2.55 7.71
N GLU A 171 -4.41 3.41 7.42
CA GLU A 171 -5.79 3.26 7.93
C GLU A 171 -6.46 1.93 7.54
N ILE A 172 -6.03 1.31 6.43
CA ILE A 172 -6.57 0.01 6.00
C ILE A 172 -6.01 -1.16 6.83
N GLN A 173 -5.02 -0.90 7.68
CA GLN A 173 -4.34 -1.91 8.47
C GLN A 173 -4.99 -2.05 9.85
N ASP A 174 -4.97 -3.27 10.37
CA ASP A 174 -5.24 -3.54 11.78
C ASP A 174 -4.00 -4.14 12.41
N HIS A 175 -3.29 -3.34 13.19
CA HIS A 175 -2.06 -3.78 13.83
C HIS A 175 -2.32 -4.79 14.95
N SER A 176 -3.55 -4.92 15.45
CA SER A 176 -3.94 -5.99 16.39
C SER A 176 -4.18 -7.33 15.69
N CYS A 177 -4.20 -7.35 14.35
CA CYS A 177 -4.31 -8.54 13.52
C CYS A 177 -5.54 -9.41 13.85
N GLN A 178 -6.71 -8.79 14.06
CA GLN A 178 -7.97 -9.51 14.32
C GLN A 178 -8.36 -10.44 13.16
N VAL A 179 -7.90 -10.14 11.95
CA VAL A 179 -8.13 -10.98 10.76
C VAL A 179 -7.50 -12.38 10.86
N LEU A 180 -6.60 -12.61 11.83
CA LEU A 180 -5.91 -13.89 12.07
C LEU A 180 -6.50 -14.70 13.23
N GLN A 181 -7.53 -14.18 13.90
CA GLN A 181 -8.19 -14.80 15.06
C GLN A 181 -9.32 -15.73 14.64
#